data_AF-A0A0C3CLR1-F1
#
_entry.id   AF-A0A0C3CLR1-F1
#
_cell.length_a   1.000
_cell.length_b   1.000
_cell.length_c   1.000
_cell.angle_alpha   90.00
_cell.angle_beta   90.00
_cell.angle_gamma   90.00
#
_symmetry.space_group_name_H-M   'P 1'
#
loop_
_entity.id
_entity.type
_entity.pdbx_description
1 polymer ?
#
loop_
_entity_poly.entity_id
_entity_poly.type
_entity_poly.pdbx_seq_one_letter_code
_entity_poly.pdbx_strand_id
1 'polypeptide(L)'
;MFHAAFSTYEHLSHLKALERPEGPIPQDIVLEIFVALFLGILGACLNTPPFKEITWASEMRKHKIDEMDSRLGFASFVNRGKHMFSMQKSK
;
A
#
# COMPACT_ATOMS: atom_id res chain seq x y z
N MET A 1 0.42 17.31 -11.26
CA MET A 1 -1.00 17.62 -10.94
C MET A 1 -1.14 18.94 -10.21
N PHE A 2 -0.47 19.18 -9.07
CA PHE A 2 -0.55 20.48 -8.39
C PHE A 2 -0.03 21.65 -9.24
N HIS A 3 1.09 21.47 -9.96
CA HIS A 3 1.64 22.48 -10.86
C HIS A 3 0.65 22.83 -11.98
N ALA A 4 0.25 21.85 -12.80
CA ALA A 4 -0.77 22.06 -13.82
C ALA A 4 -2.12 22.61 -13.30
N ALA A 5 -2.55 22.23 -12.09
CA ALA A 5 -3.76 22.78 -11.48
C ALA A 5 -3.60 24.27 -11.14
N PHE A 6 -2.45 24.68 -10.62
CA PHE A 6 -2.13 26.08 -10.39
C PHE A 6 -2.04 26.88 -11.70
N SER A 7 -1.37 26.34 -12.73
CA SER A 7 -1.32 26.96 -14.07
C SER A 7 -2.70 27.13 -14.69
N THR A 8 -3.59 26.14 -14.53
CA THR A 8 -5.00 26.24 -14.99
C THR A 8 -5.74 27.32 -14.21
N TYR A 9 -5.55 27.38 -12.90
CA TYR A 9 -6.18 28.39 -12.04
C TYR A 9 -5.75 29.81 -12.42
N GLU A 10 -4.45 30.04 -12.62
CA GLU A 10 -3.96 31.36 -13.06
C GLU A 10 -4.49 31.72 -14.45
N HIS A 11 -4.47 30.77 -15.39
CA HIS A 11 -4.98 30.99 -16.75
C HIS A 11 -6.47 31.39 -16.76
N LEU A 12 -7.31 30.68 -15.99
CA LEU A 12 -8.74 31.00 -15.87
C LEU A 12 -8.98 32.32 -15.13
N SER A 13 -8.18 32.61 -14.10
CA SER A 13 -8.26 33.88 -13.37
C SER A 13 -7.92 35.07 -14.29
N HIS A 14 -6.93 34.90 -15.16
CA HIS A 14 -6.54 35.90 -16.15
C HIS A 14 -7.62 36.11 -17.22
N LEU A 15 -8.20 35.02 -17.77
CA LEU A 15 -9.31 35.11 -18.73
C LEU A 15 -10.54 35.83 -18.14
N LYS A 16 -10.82 35.59 -16.86
CA LYS A 16 -11.89 36.28 -16.15
C LYS A 16 -11.62 37.78 -15.99
N ALA A 17 -10.38 38.18 -15.71
CA ALA A 17 -10.00 39.58 -15.61
C ALA A 17 -10.07 40.32 -16.96
N LEU A 18 -9.90 39.61 -18.08
CA LEU A 18 -10.01 40.13 -19.43
C LEU A 18 -11.45 40.16 -19.99
N GLU A 19 -12.46 39.83 -19.17
CA GLU A 19 -13.88 39.71 -19.58
C GLU A 19 -14.09 38.71 -20.74
N ARG A 20 -13.19 37.73 -20.90
CA ARG A 20 -13.26 36.68 -21.94
C ARG A 20 -13.26 35.29 -21.30
N PRO A 21 -14.37 34.89 -20.65
CA PRO A 21 -14.43 33.65 -19.88
C PRO A 21 -14.35 32.38 -20.75
N GLU A 22 -14.68 32.47 -22.04
CA GLU A 22 -14.81 31.33 -22.97
C GLU A 22 -13.49 30.92 -23.65
N GLY A 23 -12.34 31.42 -23.18
CA GLY A 23 -11.05 31.14 -23.81
C GLY A 23 -10.64 29.67 -23.67
N PRO A 24 -10.11 29.03 -24.74
CA PRO A 24 -9.64 27.65 -24.65
C PRO A 24 -8.43 27.55 -23.70
N ILE A 25 -8.31 26.42 -23.02
CA ILE A 25 -7.14 26.10 -22.20
C ILE A 25 -5.97 25.73 -23.14
N PRO A 26 -4.74 26.21 -22.89
CA PRO A 26 -3.56 25.85 -23.66
C PRO A 26 -3.36 24.33 -23.68
N GLN A 27 -3.04 23.78 -24.86
CA GLN A 27 -2.83 22.35 -25.04
C GLN A 27 -1.68 21.80 -24.18
N ASP A 28 -0.70 22.63 -23.85
CA ASP A 28 0.44 22.29 -23.00
C ASP A 28 -0.01 21.86 -21.59
N ILE A 29 -0.87 22.66 -20.94
CA ILE A 29 -1.44 22.36 -19.61
C ILE A 29 -2.26 21.07 -19.66
N VAL A 30 -3.02 20.86 -20.73
CA VAL A 30 -3.82 19.64 -20.92
C VAL A 30 -2.91 18.43 -20.98
N LEU A 31 -1.83 18.48 -21.78
CA LEU A 31 -0.87 17.39 -21.90
C LEU A 31 -0.14 17.13 -20.57
N GLU A 32 0.25 18.17 -19.85
CA GLU A 32 0.88 18.06 -18.52
C GLU A 32 -0.03 17.34 -17.51
N ILE A 33 -1.33 17.65 -17.49
CA ILE A 33 -2.31 16.97 -16.63
C ILE A 33 -2.43 15.49 -17.00
N PHE A 34 -2.50 15.16 -18.28
CA PHE A 34 -2.59 13.76 -18.72
C PHE A 34 -1.34 12.97 -18.36
N VAL A 35 -0.15 13.54 -18.55
CA VAL A 35 1.12 12.91 -18.15
C VAL A 35 1.16 12.71 -16.63
N ALA A 36 0.81 13.72 -15.85
CA ALA A 36 0.80 13.62 -14.40
C ALA A 36 -0.24 12.61 -13.88
N LEU A 37 -1.40 12.52 -14.52
CA LEU A 37 -2.43 11.52 -14.22
C LEU A 37 -1.91 10.10 -14.50
N PHE A 38 -1.31 9.89 -15.67
CA PHE A 38 -0.78 8.58 -16.06
C PHE A 38 0.32 8.12 -15.11
N LEU A 39 1.26 9.00 -14.76
CA LEU A 39 2.29 8.71 -13.76
C LEU A 39 1.70 8.43 -12.38
N GLY A 40 0.65 9.15 -11.98
CA GLY A 40 -0.07 8.90 -10.72
C GLY A 40 -0.70 7.51 -10.68
N ILE A 41 -1.36 7.11 -11.77
CA ILE A 41 -1.96 5.77 -11.90
C ILE A 41 -0.86 4.70 -11.85
N LEU A 42 0.21 4.86 -12.63
CA LEU A 42 1.33 3.92 -12.63
C LEU A 42 1.97 3.81 -11.24
N GLY A 43 2.20 4.94 -10.56
CA GLY A 43 2.73 4.96 -9.20
C GLY A 43 1.84 4.21 -8.22
N ALA A 44 0.52 4.42 -8.29
CA ALA A 44 -0.44 3.70 -7.45
C ALA A 44 -0.45 2.19 -7.72
N CYS A 45 -0.41 1.77 -8.99
CA CYS A 45 -0.33 0.36 -9.37
C CYS A 45 0.95 -0.31 -8.85
N LEU A 46 2.10 0.35 -8.96
CA LEU A 46 3.38 -0.19 -8.53
C LEU A 46 3.54 -0.23 -7.00
N ASN A 47 2.86 0.66 -6.27
CA ASN A 47 2.90 0.68 -4.81
C ASN A 47 1.99 -0.39 -4.16
N THR A 48 1.18 -1.11 -4.95
CA THR A 48 0.26 -2.12 -4.43
C THR A 48 1.05 -3.36 -4.00
N PRO A 49 0.77 -3.95 -2.81
CA PRO A 49 1.41 -5.18 -2.39
C PRO A 49 1.12 -6.33 -3.38
N PRO A 50 2.03 -7.32 -3.48
CA PRO A 50 1.83 -8.45 -4.39
C PRO A 50 0.55 -9.21 -4.04
N PHE A 51 -0.12 -9.73 -5.07
CA PHE A 51 -1.29 -10.57 -4.87
C PHE A 51 -0.94 -11.81 -4.05
N LYS A 52 -1.78 -12.13 -3.05
CA LYS A 52 -1.67 -13.37 -2.29
C LYS A 52 -2.32 -14.51 -3.07
N GLU A 53 -1.63 -15.64 -3.15
CA GLU A 53 -2.17 -16.85 -3.76
C GLU A 53 -3.39 -17.38 -2.97
N ILE A 54 -4.42 -17.82 -3.68
CA ILE A 54 -5.69 -18.28 -3.08
C ILE A 54 -5.69 -19.77 -2.70
N THR A 55 -4.71 -20.52 -3.16
CA THR A 55 -4.68 -21.98 -3.02
C THR A 55 -4.20 -22.37 -1.62
N TRP A 56 -5.01 -23.18 -0.94
CA TRP A 56 -4.69 -23.66 0.41
C TRP A 56 -3.35 -24.40 0.48
N ALA A 57 -3.00 -25.17 -0.56
CA ALA A 57 -1.71 -25.84 -0.67
C ALA A 57 -0.51 -24.87 -0.72
N SER A 58 -0.68 -23.69 -1.33
CA SER A 58 0.37 -22.67 -1.37
C SER A 58 0.55 -22.00 -0.01
N GLU A 59 -0.57 -21.70 0.66
CA GLU A 59 -0.52 -21.15 2.01
C GLU A 59 0.07 -22.13 3.01
N MET A 60 -0.31 -23.41 2.95
CA MET A 60 0.22 -24.45 3.83
C MET A 60 1.71 -24.72 3.65
N ARG A 61 2.27 -24.42 2.48
CA ARG A 61 3.71 -24.51 2.24
C ARG A 61 4.53 -23.53 3.08
N LYS A 62 3.92 -22.44 3.56
CA LYS A 62 4.58 -21.42 4.40
C LYS A 62 4.62 -21.81 5.88
N HIS A 63 3.77 -22.74 6.31
CA HIS A 63 3.67 -23.18 7.70
C HIS A 63 4.54 -24.41 7.95
N LYS A 64 5.12 -24.50 9.17
CA LYS A 64 5.93 -25.64 9.59
C LYS A 64 5.07 -26.70 10.28
N ILE A 65 5.52 -27.95 10.23
CA ILE A 65 4.86 -29.07 10.91
C ILE A 65 4.73 -28.81 12.42
N ASP A 66 5.78 -28.26 13.04
CA ASP A 66 5.80 -27.96 14.48
C ASP A 66 4.76 -26.90 14.88
N GLU A 67 4.50 -25.93 13.99
CA GLU A 67 3.50 -24.90 14.23
C GLU A 67 2.09 -25.50 14.24
N MET A 68 1.81 -26.38 13.28
CA MET A 68 0.53 -27.09 13.18
C MET A 68 0.35 -28.14 14.30
N ASP A 69 1.43 -28.82 14.67
CA ASP A 69 1.43 -29.87 15.70
C ASP A 69 1.45 -29.31 17.12
N SER A 70 1.85 -28.05 17.31
CA SER A 70 1.83 -27.37 18.62
C SER A 70 0.45 -27.36 19.28
N ARG A 71 -0.62 -27.46 18.47
CA ARG A 71 -2.04 -27.61 18.88
C ARG A 71 -2.33 -26.84 20.18
N LEU A 72 -2.05 -25.54 20.18
CA LEU A 72 -2.03 -24.71 21.40
C LEU A 72 -3.32 -24.79 22.23
N GLY A 73 -4.48 -25.02 21.60
CA GLY A 73 -5.75 -25.26 22.31
C GLY A 73 -5.78 -26.51 23.20
N PHE A 74 -4.83 -27.43 23.03
CA PHE A 74 -4.63 -28.65 23.82
C PHE A 74 -3.26 -28.66 24.52
N ALA A 75 -2.63 -27.50 24.68
CA ALA A 75 -1.31 -27.41 25.30
C ALA A 75 -1.35 -27.93 26.75
N SER A 76 -0.48 -28.89 27.06
CA SER A 76 -0.27 -29.39 28.43
C SER A 76 0.95 -28.76 29.06
N PHE A 77 0.76 -28.19 30.26
CA PHE A 77 1.83 -27.60 31.07
C PHE A 77 2.56 -28.63 31.95
N VAL A 78 2.16 -29.91 31.88
CA VAL A 78 2.83 -31.02 32.57
C VAL A 78 3.88 -31.61 31.63
N ASN A 79 5.01 -30.92 31.53
CA ASN A 79 6.14 -31.34 30.71
C ASN A 79 7.48 -31.15 31.45
N ARG A 80 8.54 -31.76 30.93
CA ARG A 80 9.88 -31.73 31.54
C ARG A 80 10.51 -30.33 31.55
N GLY A 81 10.03 -29.42 30.70
CA GLY A 81 10.47 -28.02 30.65
C GLY A 81 10.30 -27.29 31.98
N LYS A 82 9.27 -27.64 32.77
CA LYS A 82 9.07 -27.05 34.10
C LYS A 82 10.29 -27.19 35.01
N HIS A 83 10.94 -28.35 35.01
CA HIS A 83 12.11 -28.62 35.86
C HIS A 83 13.42 -28.12 35.23
N MET A 84 13.51 -28.15 33.90
CA MET A 84 14.70 -27.70 33.18
C MET A 84 14.86 -26.17 33.20
N PHE A 85 13.76 -25.41 33.09
CA PHE A 85 13.79 -23.94 33.04
C PHE A 85 13.55 -23.27 34.40
N SER A 86 13.08 -23.99 35.43
CA SER A 86 12.96 -23.42 36.79
C SER A 86 14.30 -23.18 37.46
N MET A 87 15.33 -23.95 37.10
CA MET A 87 16.67 -23.89 37.72
C MET A 87 17.51 -22.71 37.17
N GLN A 88 17.21 -22.23 35.97
CA GLN A 88 17.94 -21.14 35.31
C GLN A 88 17.55 -19.74 35.84
N LYS A 89 16.44 -19.61 36.58
CA LYS A 89 15.92 -18.31 37.07
C LYS A 89 16.49 -17.88 38.43
N SER A 90 17.52 -18.55 38.93
CA SER A 90 18.26 -18.18 40.14
C SER A 90 19.56 -17.46 39.77
N LYS A 91 19.43 -16.19 39.37
CA LYS A 91 20.48 -15.18 39.42
C LYS A 91 19.85 -13.79 39.30
#